data_AF-A0A2N1QKS6-F1
#
_entry.id   AF-A0A2N1QKS6-F1
#
_cell.length_a   1.000
_cell.length_b   1.000
_cell.length_c   1.000
_cell.angle_alpha   90.00
_cell.angle_beta   90.00
_cell.angle_gamma   90.00
#
_symmetry.space_group_name_H-M   'P 1'
#
loop_
_entity.id
_entity.type
_entity.pdbx_description
1 polymer ?
#
loop_
_entity_poly.entity_id
_entity_poly.type
_entity_poly.pdbx_seq_one_letter_code
_entity_poly.pdbx_strand_id
1 'polypeptide(L)'
;MLRGGSVLLFFSKCLGVIEKIENALSYIGLLGITYLTFFLVINRYFVHYEIMWLGDFTQYCFVFMALCAIAFTTREDAHTSVDILSQMFLAGKPRSMRGYKVLIHLLTLATLVVFHAPMFRFAARALKHPSYGTMVPWFNTSWLIVVCYCMLLLCILHTGVNLLAQFGSLARNSETRKEAR
;
A
#
# COMPACT_ATOMS: atom_id res chain seq x y z
N MET A 1 -10.01 11.37 31.94
CA MET A 1 -9.91 9.94 31.58
C MET A 1 -11.05 9.44 30.65
N LEU A 2 -11.74 10.29 29.87
CA LEU A 2 -12.85 9.86 28.98
C LEU A 2 -12.80 10.42 27.53
N ARG A 3 -11.78 11.20 27.15
CA ARG A 3 -11.69 11.83 25.82
C ARG A 3 -10.79 11.08 24.81
N GLY A 4 -9.95 10.15 25.29
CA GLY A 4 -9.07 9.34 24.43
C GLY A 4 -9.75 8.11 23.81
N GLY A 5 -10.74 7.53 24.51
CA GLY A 5 -11.42 6.29 24.06
C GLY A 5 -12.23 6.49 22.78
N SER A 6 -12.98 7.58 22.66
CA SER A 6 -13.84 7.85 21.50
C SER A 6 -13.04 8.17 20.22
N VAL A 7 -11.90 8.84 20.35
CA VAL A 7 -11.00 9.17 19.23
C VAL A 7 -10.33 7.90 18.71
N LEU A 8 -9.87 7.02 19.60
CA LEU A 8 -9.29 5.73 19.23
C LEU A 8 -10.32 4.80 18.58
N LEU A 9 -11.57 4.79 19.06
CA LEU A 9 -12.68 4.03 18.48
C LEU A 9 -13.11 4.56 17.11
N PHE A 10 -13.08 5.87 16.92
CA PHE A 10 -13.36 6.48 15.62
C PHE A 10 -12.23 6.16 14.63
N PHE A 11 -10.98 6.30 15.06
CA PHE A 11 -9.81 6.01 14.24
C PHE A 11 -9.74 4.55 13.81
N SER A 12 -10.02 3.60 14.71
CA SER A 12 -10.06 2.17 14.39
C SER A 12 -11.20 1.80 13.45
N LYS A 13 -12.37 2.44 13.60
CA LYS A 13 -13.48 2.27 12.65
C LYS A 13 -13.16 2.81 11.26
N CYS A 14 -12.54 3.99 11.17
CA CYS A 14 -12.12 4.58 9.90
C CYS A 14 -11.09 3.69 9.18
N LEU A 15 -10.09 3.20 9.90
CA LEU A 15 -9.13 2.22 9.39
C LEU A 15 -9.84 0.96 8.86
N GLY A 16 -10.76 0.39 9.63
CA GLY A 16 -11.50 -0.81 9.21
C GLY A 16 -12.40 -0.60 7.99
N VAL A 17 -12.89 0.63 7.74
CA VAL A 17 -13.63 0.95 6.51
C VAL A 17 -12.68 1.05 5.32
N ILE A 18 -11.53 1.72 5.49
CA ILE A 18 -10.48 1.83 4.47
C ILE A 18 -10.00 0.43 4.06
N GLU A 19 -9.77 -0.47 5.03
CA GLU A 19 -9.37 -1.85 4.79
C GLU A 19 -10.37 -2.63 3.93
N LYS A 20 -11.66 -2.50 4.21
CA LYS A 20 -12.71 -3.16 3.42
C LYS A 20 -12.71 -2.65 1.97
N ILE A 21 -12.50 -1.34 1.79
CA ILE A 21 -12.45 -0.72 0.48
C ILE A 21 -11.20 -1.19 -0.29
N GLU A 22 -10.04 -1.20 0.33
CA GLU A 22 -8.79 -1.67 -0.30
C GLU A 22 -8.87 -3.15 -0.73
N ASN A 23 -9.43 -4.01 0.13
CA ASN A 23 -9.64 -5.42 -0.18
C ASN A 23 -10.62 -5.62 -1.33
N ALA A 24 -11.74 -4.89 -1.31
CA ALA A 24 -12.72 -4.94 -2.39
C ALA A 24 -12.12 -4.43 -3.71
N LEU A 25 -11.40 -3.30 -3.68
CA LEU A 25 -10.73 -2.73 -4.85
C LEU A 25 -9.68 -3.67 -5.43
N SER A 26 -8.88 -4.32 -4.58
CA SER A 26 -7.86 -5.27 -5.03
C SER A 26 -8.48 -6.52 -5.66
N TYR A 27 -9.54 -7.07 -5.06
CA TYR A 27 -10.27 -8.22 -5.60
C TYR A 27 -10.94 -7.89 -6.94
N ILE A 28 -11.69 -6.79 -6.99
CA ILE A 28 -12.38 -6.35 -8.20
C ILE A 28 -11.37 -5.98 -9.29
N GLY A 29 -10.28 -5.31 -8.93
CA GLY A 29 -9.21 -4.94 -9.84
C GLY A 29 -8.55 -6.15 -10.49
N LEU A 30 -8.21 -7.16 -9.69
CA LEU A 30 -7.58 -8.39 -10.18
C LEU A 30 -8.50 -9.16 -11.14
N LEU A 31 -9.77 -9.34 -10.77
CA LEU A 31 -10.77 -9.96 -11.64
C LEU A 31 -10.96 -9.14 -12.92
N GLY A 32 -11.14 -7.83 -12.80
CA GLY A 32 -11.35 -6.92 -13.93
C GLY A 32 -10.22 -6.98 -14.96
N ILE A 33 -8.96 -6.93 -14.52
CA ILE A 33 -7.80 -7.04 -15.41
C ILE A 33 -7.72 -8.42 -16.05
N THR A 34 -8.03 -9.47 -15.30
CA THR A 34 -8.04 -10.84 -15.83
C THR A 34 -9.05 -10.97 -16.97
N TYR A 35 -10.27 -10.48 -16.78
CA TYR A 35 -11.31 -10.48 -17.83
C TYR A 35 -10.96 -9.59 -19.02
N LEU A 36 -10.44 -8.38 -18.78
CA LEU A 36 -10.00 -7.46 -19.85
C LEU A 36 -8.88 -8.07 -20.70
N THR A 37 -7.89 -8.69 -20.05
CA THR A 37 -6.77 -9.35 -20.73
C THR A 37 -7.25 -10.57 -21.51
N PHE A 38 -8.17 -11.35 -20.95
CA PHE A 38 -8.79 -12.47 -21.64
C PHE A 38 -9.56 -12.02 -22.90
N PHE A 39 -10.31 -10.93 -22.81
CA PHE A 39 -11.02 -10.36 -23.96
C PHE A 39 -10.06 -9.83 -25.02
N LEU A 40 -8.95 -9.19 -24.63
CA LEU A 40 -7.89 -8.77 -25.55
C LEU A 40 -7.29 -9.95 -26.32
N VAL A 41 -7.01 -11.05 -25.62
CA VAL A 41 -6.48 -12.28 -26.22
C VAL A 41 -7.49 -12.85 -27.22
N ILE A 42 -8.77 -12.98 -26.86
CA ILE A 42 -9.80 -13.46 -27.79
C ILE A 42 -9.90 -12.55 -29.01
N ASN A 43 -9.99 -11.25 -28.82
CA ASN A 43 -10.14 -10.29 -29.91
C ASN A 43 -8.95 -10.37 -30.88
N ARG A 44 -7.73 -10.46 -30.33
CA ARG A 44 -6.51 -10.60 -31.11
C ARG A 44 -6.47 -11.88 -31.94
N TYR A 45 -6.81 -13.03 -31.36
CA TYR A 45 -6.65 -14.33 -32.02
C TYR A 45 -7.85 -14.76 -32.87
N PHE A 46 -9.07 -14.37 -32.51
CA PHE A 46 -10.28 -14.75 -33.25
C PHE A 46 -10.72 -13.68 -34.24
N VAL A 47 -10.73 -12.40 -33.82
CA VAL A 47 -11.22 -11.28 -34.64
C VAL A 47 -10.12 -10.70 -35.52
N HIS A 48 -8.84 -11.02 -35.25
CA HIS A 48 -7.66 -10.53 -35.96
C HIS A 48 -7.57 -9.00 -36.02
N TYR A 49 -8.26 -8.30 -35.11
CA TYR A 49 -8.31 -6.85 -35.03
C TYR A 49 -7.79 -6.40 -33.68
N GLU A 50 -6.59 -5.83 -33.65
CA GLU A 50 -6.02 -5.30 -32.42
C GLU A 50 -6.62 -3.92 -32.11
N ILE A 51 -7.55 -3.88 -31.15
CA ILE A 51 -8.10 -2.63 -30.64
C ILE A 51 -7.05 -1.93 -29.78
N MET A 52 -6.27 -1.03 -30.40
CA MET A 52 -5.16 -0.30 -29.75
C MET A 52 -5.55 0.41 -28.45
N TRP A 53 -6.69 1.12 -28.44
CA TRP A 53 -7.17 1.85 -27.26
C TRP A 53 -7.53 0.93 -26.08
N LEU A 54 -7.96 -0.31 -26.36
CA LEU A 54 -8.34 -1.29 -25.34
C LEU A 54 -7.11 -1.84 -24.61
N GLY A 55 -5.99 -1.98 -25.33
CA GLY A 55 -4.69 -2.35 -24.75
C GLY A 55 -4.20 -1.31 -23.75
N ASP A 56 -4.14 -0.04 -24.17
CA ASP A 56 -3.77 1.08 -23.31
C ASP A 56 -4.68 1.21 -22.09
N PHE A 57 -6.00 1.05 -22.28
CA PHE A 57 -6.97 1.09 -21.17
C PHE A 57 -6.73 -0.03 -20.16
N THR A 58 -6.47 -1.26 -20.62
CA THR A 58 -6.17 -2.39 -19.74
C THR A 58 -4.89 -2.15 -18.95
N GLN A 59 -3.87 -1.55 -19.57
CA GLN A 59 -2.64 -1.16 -18.88
C GLN A 59 -2.90 -0.10 -17.80
N TYR A 60 -3.77 0.88 -18.04
CA TYR A 60 -4.14 1.86 -17.01
C TYR A 60 -4.90 1.23 -15.84
N CYS A 61 -5.82 0.30 -16.11
CA CYS A 61 -6.48 -0.49 -15.08
C CYS A 61 -5.47 -1.32 -14.28
N PHE A 62 -4.48 -1.91 -14.94
CA PHE A 62 -3.39 -2.64 -14.29
C PHE A 62 -2.58 -1.77 -13.35
N VAL A 63 -2.17 -0.58 -13.79
CA VAL A 63 -1.44 0.38 -12.95
C VAL A 63 -2.27 0.77 -11.72
N PHE A 64 -3.56 1.07 -11.90
CA PHE A 64 -4.46 1.37 -10.78
C PHE A 64 -4.52 0.22 -9.76
N MET A 65 -4.71 -1.02 -10.23
CA MET A 65 -4.74 -2.19 -9.34
C MET A 65 -3.40 -2.40 -8.64
N ALA A 66 -2.27 -2.27 -9.34
CA ALA A 66 -0.94 -2.39 -8.76
C ALA A 66 -0.73 -1.36 -7.64
N LEU A 67 -1.19 -0.12 -7.83
CA LEU A 67 -1.13 0.92 -6.79
C LEU A 67 -1.95 0.55 -5.54
N CYS A 68 -3.15 0.02 -5.72
CA CYS A 68 -3.98 -0.48 -4.61
C CYS A 68 -3.33 -1.69 -3.92
N ALA A 69 -2.72 -2.60 -4.69
CA ALA A 69 -2.05 -3.78 -4.15
C ALA A 69 -0.82 -3.42 -3.30
N ILE A 70 -0.09 -2.36 -3.64
CA ILE A 70 1.04 -1.85 -2.84
C ILE A 70 0.57 -1.37 -1.46
N ALA A 71 -0.56 -0.66 -1.38
CA ALA A 71 -1.14 -0.24 -0.10
C ALA A 71 -1.56 -1.46 0.74
N PHE A 72 -2.28 -2.39 0.13
CA PHE A 72 -2.71 -3.64 0.77
C PHE A 72 -1.53 -4.48 1.31
N THR A 73 -0.49 -4.68 0.51
CA THR A 73 0.70 -5.46 0.92
C THR A 73 1.53 -4.78 2.00
N THR A 74 1.56 -3.45 2.03
CA THR A 74 2.20 -2.69 3.12
C THR A 74 1.49 -2.92 4.45
N ARG A 75 0.15 -3.11 4.43
CA ARG A 75 -0.64 -3.41 5.63
C ARG A 75 -0.40 -4.82 6.15
N GLU A 76 -0.36 -5.82 5.28
CA GLU A 76 -0.11 -7.22 5.64
C GLU A 76 1.34 -7.50 6.08
N ASP A 77 2.13 -6.45 6.36
CA ASP A 77 3.54 -6.50 6.75
C ASP A 77 4.34 -7.45 5.83
N ALA A 78 4.20 -7.29 4.51
CA ALA A 78 4.92 -8.07 3.50
C ALA A 78 6.45 -7.84 3.48
N HIS A 79 7.02 -7.33 4.59
CA HIS A 79 8.43 -7.45 4.94
C HIS A 79 8.90 -8.91 5.08
N THR A 80 8.01 -9.88 4.85
CA THR A 80 8.25 -11.33 4.89
C THR A 80 9.57 -11.76 4.25
N SER A 81 9.97 -11.22 3.09
CA SER A 81 11.25 -11.59 2.46
C SER A 81 12.47 -11.17 3.29
N VAL A 82 12.44 -9.99 3.90
CA VAL A 82 13.51 -9.51 4.78
C VAL A 82 13.44 -10.20 6.14
N ASP A 83 12.23 -10.47 6.61
CA ASP A 83 11.97 -11.21 7.84
C ASP A 83 12.51 -12.64 7.76
N ILE A 84 12.33 -13.36 6.64
CA ILE A 84 12.86 -14.73 6.42
C ILE A 84 14.40 -14.73 6.49
N LEU A 85 15.06 -13.77 5.83
CA LEU A 85 16.52 -13.64 5.89
C LEU A 85 16.99 -13.40 7.32
N SER A 86 16.33 -12.51 8.05
CA SER A 86 16.66 -12.25 9.45
C SER A 86 16.37 -13.42 10.38
N GLN A 87 15.31 -14.19 10.12
CA GLN A 87 14.97 -15.39 10.87
C GLN A 87 16.02 -16.48 10.65
N MET A 88 16.55 -16.61 9.43
CA MET A 88 17.63 -17.56 9.13
C MET A 88 18.96 -17.16 9.78
N PHE A 89 19.34 -15.89 9.76
CA PHE A 89 20.62 -15.42 10.33
C PHE A 89 20.60 -15.18 11.85
N LEU A 90 19.46 -14.79 12.42
CA LEU A 90 19.31 -14.47 13.85
C LEU A 90 18.52 -15.54 14.62
N ALA A 91 18.34 -16.74 14.03
CA ALA A 91 17.76 -17.90 14.70
C ALA A 91 18.46 -18.14 16.05
N GLY A 92 17.74 -17.95 17.16
CA GLY A 92 18.25 -18.21 18.51
C GLY A 92 18.51 -16.98 19.39
N LYS A 93 18.43 -15.74 18.87
CA LYS A 93 18.53 -14.51 19.70
C LYS A 93 17.26 -13.65 19.64
N PRO A 94 16.26 -13.90 20.51
CA PRO A 94 14.96 -13.22 20.46
C PRO A 94 15.04 -11.70 20.68
N ARG A 95 16.09 -11.20 21.37
CA ARG A 95 16.34 -9.76 21.52
C ARG A 95 16.82 -9.10 20.23
N SER A 96 17.72 -9.74 19.49
CA SER A 96 18.30 -9.20 18.26
C SER A 96 17.27 -9.14 17.14
N MET A 97 16.43 -10.18 17.04
CA MET A 97 15.35 -10.25 16.05
C MET A 97 14.31 -9.15 16.25
N ARG A 98 14.01 -8.80 17.51
CA ARG A 98 13.06 -7.72 17.84
C ARG A 98 13.61 -6.34 17.50
N GLY A 99 14.89 -6.08 17.79
CA GLY A 99 15.54 -4.82 17.41
C GLY A 99 15.63 -4.64 15.89
N TYR A 100 15.89 -5.73 15.17
CA TYR A 100 15.92 -5.73 13.71
C TYR A 100 14.56 -5.37 13.08
N LYS A 101 13.46 -5.92 13.61
CA LYS A 101 12.10 -5.57 13.14
C LYS A 101 11.76 -4.09 13.32
N VAL A 102 12.09 -3.53 14.49
CA VAL A 102 11.90 -2.09 14.75
C VAL A 102 12.74 -1.26 13.77
N LEU A 103 13.98 -1.67 13.52
CA LEU A 103 14.89 -0.98 12.59
C LEU A 103 14.34 -1.00 11.16
N ILE A 104 13.79 -2.13 10.69
CA ILE A 104 13.16 -2.21 9.37
C ILE A 104 11.96 -1.29 9.27
N HIS A 105 11.03 -1.33 10.23
CA HIS A 105 9.86 -0.46 10.17
C HIS A 105 10.24 1.02 10.21
N LEU A 106 11.26 1.38 10.98
CA LEU A 106 11.78 2.74 11.03
C LEU A 106 12.45 3.13 9.71
N LEU A 107 13.21 2.23 9.09
CA LEU A 107 13.81 2.44 7.77
C LEU A 107 12.73 2.60 6.69
N THR A 108 11.71 1.75 6.67
CA THR A 108 10.56 1.83 5.75
C THR A 108 9.80 3.14 5.94
N LEU A 109 9.57 3.57 7.18
CA LEU A 109 8.93 4.86 7.44
C LEU A 109 9.80 6.02 6.95
N ALA A 110 11.10 5.96 7.21
CA ALA A 110 12.04 6.99 6.75
C ALA A 110 12.08 7.10 5.22
N THR A 111 12.13 5.97 4.50
CA THR A 111 12.10 5.98 3.03
C THR A 111 10.80 6.57 2.51
N LEU A 112 9.64 6.15 3.04
CA LEU A 112 8.33 6.69 2.64
C LEU A 112 8.23 8.21 2.87
N VAL A 113 8.76 8.72 3.99
CA VAL A 113 8.78 10.16 4.29
C VAL A 113 9.70 10.93 3.35
N VAL A 114 10.86 10.38 3.00
CA VAL A 114 11.76 11.01 2.02
C VAL A 114 11.10 11.09 0.64
N PHE A 115 10.39 10.04 0.22
CA PHE A 115 9.67 10.01 -1.06
C PHE A 115 8.37 10.82 -1.09
N HIS A 116 7.85 11.24 0.07
CA HIS A 116 6.65 12.05 0.15
C HIS A 116 6.80 13.40 -0.57
N ALA A 117 7.89 14.13 -0.33
CA ALA A 117 8.13 15.44 -0.93
C ALA A 117 8.19 15.45 -2.47
N PRO A 118 8.98 14.58 -3.14
CA PRO A 118 8.97 14.50 -4.60
C PRO A 118 7.61 14.04 -5.14
N MET A 119 6.93 13.09 -4.47
CA MET A 119 5.61 12.62 -4.90
C MET A 119 4.53 13.70 -4.78
N PHE A 120 4.53 14.51 -3.71
CA PHE A 120 3.62 15.64 -3.60
C PHE A 120 3.85 16.65 -4.73
N ARG A 121 5.11 16.99 -5.02
CA ARG A 121 5.45 17.88 -6.14
C ARG A 121 5.04 17.31 -7.49
N PHE A 122 5.04 15.99 -7.63
CA PHE A 122 4.62 15.31 -8.84
C PHE A 122 3.09 15.31 -8.98
N ALA A 123 2.35 14.98 -7.92
CA ALA A 123 0.90 15.04 -7.88
C ALA A 123 0.36 16.47 -8.08
N ALA A 124 0.97 17.46 -7.44
CA ALA A 124 0.61 18.87 -7.62
C ALA A 124 0.85 19.36 -9.06
N ARG A 125 1.88 18.84 -9.74
CA ARG A 125 2.12 19.11 -11.17
C ARG A 125 1.10 18.41 -12.05
N ALA A 126 0.76 17.15 -11.76
CA ALA A 126 -0.24 16.38 -12.51
C ALA A 126 -1.63 17.03 -12.46
N LEU A 127 -2.01 17.65 -11.34
CA LEU A 127 -3.26 18.41 -11.22
C LEU A 127 -3.27 19.69 -12.07
N LYS A 128 -2.13 20.38 -12.17
CA LYS A 128 -2.01 21.62 -12.96
C LYS A 128 -1.91 21.36 -14.46
N HIS A 129 -1.28 20.26 -14.85
CA HIS A 129 -1.07 19.89 -16.23
C HIS A 129 -1.70 18.51 -16.48
N PRO A 130 -3.00 18.47 -16.84
CA PRO A 130 -3.67 17.20 -17.14
C PRO A 130 -3.05 16.58 -18.39
N SER A 131 -2.55 15.35 -18.24
CA SER A 131 -2.09 14.53 -19.36
C SER A 131 -3.18 13.52 -19.71
N TYR A 132 -3.41 13.31 -21.00
CA TYR A 132 -4.39 12.35 -21.51
C TYR A 132 -3.67 11.19 -22.19
N GLY A 133 -4.28 10.01 -22.17
CA GLY A 133 -3.75 8.84 -22.85
C GLY A 133 -3.63 9.08 -24.35
N THR A 134 -2.51 8.66 -24.95
CA THR A 134 -2.23 8.91 -26.37
C THR A 134 -3.27 8.28 -27.30
N MET A 135 -3.75 7.08 -26.97
CA MET A 135 -4.78 6.35 -27.73
C MET A 135 -6.16 6.36 -27.05
N VAL A 136 -6.25 6.94 -25.85
CA VAL A 136 -7.49 7.05 -25.07
C VAL A 136 -7.68 8.52 -24.65
N PRO A 137 -8.06 9.42 -25.58
CA PRO A 137 -8.07 10.87 -25.32
C PRO A 137 -9.09 11.29 -24.26
N TRP A 138 -10.13 10.47 -24.04
CA TRP A 138 -11.12 10.71 -23.00
C TRP A 138 -10.64 10.27 -21.60
N PHE A 139 -9.55 9.51 -21.51
CA PHE A 139 -9.01 9.03 -20.25
C PHE A 139 -7.86 9.92 -19.80
N ASN A 140 -8.12 10.71 -18.76
CA ASN A 140 -7.12 11.51 -18.08
C ASN A 140 -6.17 10.55 -17.32
N THR A 141 -4.85 10.69 -17.44
CA THR A 141 -3.89 9.88 -16.70
C THR A 141 -3.41 10.56 -15.41
N SER A 142 -3.63 11.86 -15.27
CA SER A 142 -3.22 12.62 -14.08
C SER A 142 -3.93 12.19 -12.80
N TRP A 143 -5.17 11.68 -12.88
CA TRP A 143 -5.84 11.17 -11.68
C TRP A 143 -5.16 9.91 -11.12
N LEU A 144 -4.56 9.07 -11.96
CA LEU A 144 -3.79 7.90 -11.50
C LEU A 144 -2.57 8.33 -10.66
N ILE A 145 -1.94 9.45 -11.02
CA ILE A 145 -0.82 10.02 -10.26
C ILE A 145 -1.31 10.53 -8.90
N VAL A 146 -2.48 11.15 -8.85
CA VAL A 146 -3.10 11.58 -7.59
C VAL A 146 -3.45 10.38 -6.71
N VAL A 147 -4.01 9.32 -7.29
CA VAL A 147 -4.28 8.06 -6.56
C VAL A 147 -3.00 7.46 -6.03
N CYS A 148 -1.91 7.43 -6.81
CA CYS A 148 -0.60 6.97 -6.36
C CYS A 148 -0.13 7.73 -5.11
N TYR A 149 -0.29 9.07 -5.10
CA TYR A 149 0.03 9.88 -3.93
C TYR A 149 -0.88 9.57 -2.72
N CYS A 150 -2.18 9.39 -2.94
CA CYS A 150 -3.10 8.96 -1.88
C CYS A 150 -2.71 7.60 -1.28
N MET A 151 -2.33 6.63 -2.12
CA MET A 151 -1.87 5.32 -1.67
C MET A 151 -0.57 5.42 -0.86
N LEU A 152 0.34 6.30 -1.24
CA LEU A 152 1.55 6.57 -0.46
C LEU A 152 1.23 7.13 0.94
N LEU A 153 0.23 8.02 1.05
CA LEU A 153 -0.23 8.52 2.35
C LEU A 153 -0.83 7.41 3.22
N LEU A 154 -1.60 6.51 2.60
CA LEU A 154 -2.14 5.33 3.28
C LEU A 154 -1.02 4.42 3.77
N CYS A 155 0.01 4.15 2.96
CA CYS A 155 1.18 3.39 3.39
C CYS A 155 1.87 4.02 4.60
N ILE A 156 2.12 5.35 4.58
CA ILE A 156 2.71 6.06 5.72
C ILE A 156 1.85 5.91 6.97
N LEU A 157 0.53 6.02 6.81
CA LEU A 157 -0.43 5.88 7.91
C LEU A 157 -0.38 4.46 8.50
N HIS A 158 -0.46 3.43 7.66
CA HIS A 158 -0.40 2.03 8.09
C HIS A 158 0.93 1.71 8.78
N THR A 159 2.06 2.09 8.20
CA THR A 159 3.38 1.87 8.81
C THR A 159 3.51 2.62 10.14
N GLY A 160 3.00 3.86 10.23
CA GLY A 160 3.00 4.64 11.47
C GLY A 160 2.18 4.00 12.58
N VAL A 161 0.98 3.50 12.26
CA VAL A 161 0.11 2.79 13.23
C VAL A 161 0.76 1.49 13.70
N ASN A 162 1.31 0.70 12.79
CA ASN A 162 2.01 -0.55 13.13
C ASN A 162 3.21 -0.29 14.05
N LEU A 163 3.98 0.77 13.79
CA LEU A 163 5.12 1.16 14.61
C LEU A 163 4.69 1.58 16.03
N LEU A 164 3.62 2.37 16.15
CA LEU A 164 3.07 2.78 17.45
C LEU A 164 2.56 1.59 18.26
N ALA A 165 1.86 0.66 17.62
CA ALA A 165 1.41 -0.58 18.26
C ALA A 165 2.60 -1.43 18.75
N GLN A 166 3.68 -1.49 17.96
CA GLN A 166 4.90 -2.19 18.33
C GLN A 166 5.57 -1.57 19.57
N PHE A 167 5.69 -0.24 19.65
CA PHE A 167 6.19 0.45 20.85
C PHE A 167 5.32 0.22 22.09
N GLY A 168 3.98 0.23 21.94
CA GLY A 168 3.06 -0.09 23.03
C GLY A 168 3.25 -1.51 23.58
N SER A 169 3.50 -2.49 22.71
CA SER A 169 3.79 -3.87 23.10
C SER A 169 5.15 -4.02 23.82
N LEU A 170 6.13 -3.18 23.47
CA LEU A 170 7.46 -3.17 24.09
C LEU A 170 7.40 -2.61 25.51
N ALA A 171 6.67 -1.51 25.72
CA ALA A 171 6.49 -0.90 27.03
C ALA A 171 5.86 -1.91 28.03
N ARG A 172 4.76 -2.56 27.61
CA ARG A 172 4.02 -3.53 28.45
C ARG A 172 4.85 -4.77 28.84
N ASN A 173 5.67 -5.26 27.91
CA ASN A 173 6.58 -6.39 28.18
C ASN A 173 7.75 -6.03 29.10
N SER A 174 8.09 -4.75 29.20
CA SER A 174 9.17 -4.30 30.10
C SER A 174 8.70 -4.21 31.55
N GLU A 175 7.42 -3.87 31.78
CA GLU A 175 6.81 -3.76 33.11
C GLU A 175 6.56 -5.13 33.74
N THR A 176 5.96 -6.06 33.00
CA THR A 176 5.77 -7.46 33.44
C THR A 176 7.09 -8.16 33.81
N ARG A 177 8.19 -7.79 33.17
CA ARG A 177 9.53 -8.32 33.48
C ARG A 177 10.16 -7.72 34.74
N LYS A 178 9.72 -6.55 35.17
CA LYS A 178 10.13 -5.92 36.43
C LYS A 178 9.35 -6.48 37.62
N GLU A 179 8.08 -6.84 37.42
CA GLU A 179 7.25 -7.47 38.46
C GLU A 179 7.63 -8.92 38.75
N ALA A 180 8.22 -9.62 37.77
CA ALA A 180 8.65 -11.02 37.91
C ALA A 180 10.07 -11.18 38.53
N ARG A 181 10.69 -10.11 39.02
CA ARG A 181 12.08 -10.08 39.52
C ARG A 181 12.15 -9.49 40.91
#